data_AF-A0A0B0D0S8-F1
#
_entry.id   AF-A0A0B0D0S8-F1
#
_cell.length_a   1.000
_cell.length_b   1.000
_cell.length_c   1.000
_cell.angle_alpha   90.00
_cell.angle_beta   90.00
_cell.angle_gamma   90.00
#
_symmetry.space_group_name_H-M   'P 1'
#
loop_
_entity.id
_entity.type
_entity.pdbx_description
1 polymer ?
#
loop_
_entity_poly.entity_id
_entity_poly.type
_entity_poly.pdbx_seq_one_letter_code
_entity_poly.pdbx_strand_id
1 'polypeptide(L)'
;MYILPVLEDGWGRIFMGVNDAVLSFFGFIVTLVIYSKVEGKAKDKLKTIFFAHWFVWAFYLLIVFVSFTFFGTREIDLVPEPVLYMLKSYEFSIVARIDLFFICIWILSVATSYATYLYMAKLGITEIFNFSKPKLITLSIGLLTFVISLSIGFDYKRVDLFSKFVVNTGYFFSIGFPILMLIVGVIVRKFSEKEV
;
A
#
# COMPACT_ATOMS: atom_id res chain seq x y z
N MET A 1 2.82 28.84 -10.46
CA MET A 1 2.87 29.08 -9.00
C MET A 1 1.47 28.81 -8.42
N TYR A 2 1.16 27.56 -8.05
CA TYR A 2 -0.18 27.17 -7.57
C TYR A 2 -0.19 26.51 -6.18
N ILE A 3 0.93 26.47 -5.47
CA ILE A 3 1.05 25.69 -4.21
C ILE A 3 0.58 26.47 -2.97
N LEU A 4 0.29 27.76 -3.11
CA LEU A 4 -0.19 28.62 -2.02
C LEU A 4 -1.65 29.02 -2.27
N PRO A 5 -2.49 29.07 -1.23
CA PRO A 5 -2.16 28.93 0.20
C PRO A 5 -2.19 27.49 0.73
N VAL A 6 -1.19 27.14 1.56
CA VAL A 6 -1.17 25.90 2.33
C VAL A 6 -1.98 26.11 3.62
N LEU A 7 -2.76 25.10 4.04
CA LEU A 7 -3.56 25.11 5.29
C LEU A 7 -4.73 26.12 5.32
N GLU A 8 -5.17 26.67 4.18
CA GLU A 8 -6.29 27.63 4.13
C GLU A 8 -7.59 27.07 4.76
N ASP A 9 -7.82 25.77 4.56
CA ASP A 9 -9.02 25.06 5.02
C ASP A 9 -8.88 24.42 6.42
N GLY A 10 -7.77 24.69 7.11
CA GLY A 10 -7.48 24.18 8.45
C GLY A 10 -7.08 22.71 8.52
N TRP A 11 -6.74 22.26 9.73
CA TRP A 11 -6.20 20.91 9.99
C TRP A 11 -7.18 19.78 9.71
N GLY A 12 -8.50 20.04 9.82
CA GLY A 12 -9.53 19.01 9.63
C GLY A 12 -9.47 18.38 8.24
N ARG A 13 -9.37 19.19 7.18
CA ARG A 13 -9.29 18.68 5.80
C ARG A 13 -7.97 17.96 5.52
N ILE A 14 -6.88 18.36 6.18
CA ILE A 14 -5.60 17.64 6.08
C ILE A 14 -5.75 16.21 6.60
N PHE A 15 -6.37 16.02 7.77
CA PHE A 15 -6.60 14.68 8.30
C PHE A 15 -7.56 13.84 7.46
N MET A 16 -8.53 14.47 6.79
CA MET A 16 -9.36 13.77 5.80
C MET A 16 -8.50 13.27 4.62
N GLY A 17 -7.59 14.10 4.09
CA GLY A 17 -6.68 13.69 3.02
C GLY A 17 -5.71 12.57 3.42
N VAL A 18 -5.38 12.44 4.71
CA VAL A 18 -4.61 11.28 5.22
C VAL A 18 -5.36 9.97 4.99
N ASN A 19 -6.69 9.96 5.13
CA ASN A 19 -7.51 8.77 4.89
C ASN A 19 -7.44 8.34 3.42
N ASP A 20 -7.48 9.31 2.49
CA ASP A 20 -7.40 9.05 1.06
C ASP A 20 -6.00 8.56 0.65
N ALA A 21 -4.95 9.07 1.29
CA ALA A 21 -3.56 8.70 1.00
C ALA A 21 -3.11 7.37 1.63
N VAL A 22 -3.77 6.90 2.71
CA VAL A 22 -3.30 5.76 3.51
C VAL A 22 -3.18 4.47 2.70
N LEU A 23 -4.08 4.28 1.73
CA LEU A 23 -4.11 3.09 0.90
C LEU A 23 -2.79 2.92 0.13
N SER A 24 -2.22 4.01 -0.38
CA SER A 24 -0.94 4.02 -1.08
C SER A 24 0.23 3.61 -0.19
N PHE A 25 0.11 3.77 1.13
CA PHE A 25 1.17 3.43 2.09
C PHE A 25 1.07 2.00 2.66
N PHE A 26 -0.03 1.26 2.46
CA PHE A 26 -0.25 -0.07 3.05
C PHE A 26 0.77 -1.15 2.69
N GLY A 27 1.66 -0.91 1.71
CA GLY A 27 2.83 -1.76 1.47
C GLY A 27 3.67 -2.01 2.73
N PHE A 28 3.63 -1.12 3.72
CA PHE A 28 4.35 -1.31 4.98
C PHE A 28 3.92 -2.58 5.76
N ILE A 29 2.69 -3.08 5.58
CA ILE A 29 2.18 -4.29 6.27
C ILE A 29 3.09 -5.48 6.01
N VAL A 30 3.68 -5.55 4.82
CA VAL A 30 4.65 -6.59 4.44
C VAL A 30 5.87 -6.59 5.36
N THR A 31 6.28 -5.42 5.86
CA THR A 31 7.38 -5.27 6.81
C THR A 31 7.13 -6.03 8.10
N LEU A 32 5.88 -6.09 8.59
CA LEU A 32 5.54 -6.83 9.81
C LEU A 32 5.84 -8.32 9.68
N VAL A 33 5.60 -8.88 8.49
CA VAL A 33 5.88 -10.29 8.19
C VAL A 33 7.39 -10.50 8.00
N ILE A 34 8.01 -9.68 7.15
CA ILE A 34 9.42 -9.80 6.77
C ILE A 34 10.36 -9.59 7.97
N TYR A 35 9.99 -8.73 8.93
CA TYR A 35 10.83 -8.40 10.08
C TYR A 35 11.29 -9.65 10.87
N SER A 36 10.42 -10.65 10.98
CA SER A 36 10.71 -11.92 11.66
C SER A 36 11.55 -12.90 10.83
N LYS A 37 11.58 -12.75 9.49
CA LYS A 37 12.25 -13.65 8.55
C LYS A 37 13.65 -13.20 8.15
N VAL A 38 13.94 -11.91 8.30
CA VAL A 38 15.27 -11.35 7.96
C VAL A 38 16.24 -11.58 9.12
N GLU A 39 17.50 -11.87 8.81
CA GLU A 39 18.56 -11.97 9.81
C GLU A 39 19.15 -10.58 10.15
N GLY A 40 19.71 -10.43 11.34
CA GLY A 40 20.41 -9.22 11.76
C GLY A 40 19.92 -8.63 13.08
N LYS A 41 20.65 -7.62 13.57
CA LYS A 41 20.35 -6.95 14.84
C LYS A 41 19.06 -6.14 14.68
N ALA A 42 18.22 -6.14 15.73
CA ALA A 42 16.96 -5.40 15.74
C ALA A 42 17.13 -3.91 15.34
N LYS A 43 18.21 -3.27 15.83
CA LYS A 43 18.54 -1.87 15.51
C LYS A 43 18.78 -1.65 14.02
N ASP A 44 19.46 -2.58 13.36
CA ASP A 44 19.80 -2.45 11.94
C ASP A 44 18.58 -2.71 11.07
N LYS A 45 17.76 -3.71 11.44
CA LYS A 45 16.46 -3.96 10.79
C LYS A 45 15.56 -2.72 10.82
N LEU A 46 15.39 -2.11 12.00
CA LEU A 46 14.55 -0.93 12.18
C LEU A 46 15.08 0.28 11.42
N LYS A 47 16.41 0.47 11.39
CA LYS A 47 17.03 1.52 10.55
C LYS A 47 16.71 1.32 9.08
N THR A 48 16.89 0.11 8.56
CA THR A 48 16.61 -0.20 7.15
C THR A 48 15.14 0.06 6.82
N ILE A 49 14.23 -0.37 7.68
CA ILE A 49 12.79 -0.12 7.53
C ILE A 49 12.50 1.38 7.51
N PHE A 50 13.08 2.14 8.44
CA PHE A 50 12.88 3.58 8.53
C PHE A 50 13.34 4.29 7.24
N PHE A 51 14.56 4.01 6.77
CA PHE A 51 15.08 4.61 5.53
C PHE A 51 14.28 4.19 4.29
N ALA A 52 13.80 2.94 4.23
CA ALA A 52 12.96 2.48 3.14
C ALA A 52 11.64 3.25 3.06
N HIS A 53 10.96 3.45 4.20
CA HIS A 53 9.70 4.21 4.23
C HIS A 53 9.92 5.69 3.95
N TRP A 54 11.02 6.27 4.45
CA TRP A 54 11.35 7.66 4.17
C TRP A 54 11.61 7.90 2.69
N PHE A 55 12.28 6.96 2.03
CA PHE A 55 12.47 7.00 0.57
C PHE A 55 11.13 6.98 -0.18
N VAL A 56 10.23 6.06 0.18
CA VAL A 56 8.89 5.99 -0.44
C VAL A 56 8.09 7.27 -0.21
N TRP A 57 8.11 7.80 1.02
CA TRP A 57 7.44 9.05 1.36
C TRP A 57 7.97 10.23 0.53
N ALA A 58 9.29 10.38 0.43
CA ALA A 58 9.92 11.44 -0.36
C ALA A 58 9.58 11.31 -1.85
N PHE A 59 9.54 10.08 -2.36
CA PHE A 59 9.16 9.80 -3.75
C PHE A 59 7.70 10.18 -4.03
N TYR A 60 6.76 9.81 -3.15
CA TYR A 60 5.35 10.20 -3.29
C TYR A 60 5.16 11.71 -3.16
N LEU A 61 5.88 12.35 -2.23
CA LEU A 61 5.84 13.80 -2.09
C LEU A 61 6.31 14.50 -3.37
N LEU A 62 7.37 14.01 -4.01
CA LEU A 62 7.85 14.54 -5.28
C LEU A 62 6.80 14.42 -6.38
N ILE A 63 6.15 13.25 -6.51
CA ILE A 63 5.08 13.04 -7.50
C ILE A 63 3.94 14.04 -7.28
N VAL A 64 3.46 14.13 -6.04
CA VAL A 64 2.38 15.06 -5.66
C VAL A 64 2.76 16.49 -6.01
N PHE A 65 3.97 16.93 -5.63
CA PHE A 65 4.47 18.27 -5.91
C PHE A 65 4.50 18.60 -7.41
N VAL A 66 4.98 17.65 -8.23
CA VAL A 66 5.01 17.79 -9.68
C VAL A 66 3.60 17.86 -10.26
N SER A 67 2.68 17.00 -9.82
CA SER A 67 1.29 17.00 -10.27
C SER A 67 0.57 18.32 -9.96
N PHE A 68 0.71 18.84 -8.74
CA PHE A 68 0.14 20.13 -8.35
C PHE A 68 0.75 21.32 -9.11
N THR A 69 2.04 21.24 -9.46
CA THR A 69 2.69 22.28 -10.26
C THR A 69 2.21 22.26 -11.72
N PHE A 70 1.90 21.09 -12.27
CA PHE A 70 1.47 20.92 -13.65
C PHE A 70 0.00 21.30 -13.87
N PHE A 71 -0.94 20.77 -13.07
CA PHE A 71 -2.38 21.00 -13.25
C PHE A 71 -2.92 22.18 -12.43
N GLY A 72 -2.20 22.64 -11.40
CA GLY A 72 -2.73 23.60 -10.44
C GLY A 72 -3.73 22.98 -9.47
N THR A 73 -4.07 23.72 -8.40
CA THR A 73 -4.82 23.19 -7.24
C THR A 73 -6.29 22.91 -7.48
N ARG A 74 -6.92 23.58 -8.45
CA ARG A 74 -8.36 23.39 -8.75
C ARG A 74 -8.61 22.39 -9.87
N GLU A 75 -7.69 22.29 -10.83
CA GLU A 75 -7.90 21.41 -11.99
C GLU A 75 -7.51 19.96 -11.66
N ILE A 76 -6.61 19.74 -10.68
CA ILE A 76 -6.18 18.40 -10.29
C ILE A 76 -7.34 17.51 -9.82
N ASP A 77 -8.38 18.09 -9.20
CA ASP A 77 -9.57 17.37 -8.74
C ASP A 77 -10.40 16.80 -9.91
N LEU A 78 -10.23 17.33 -11.12
CA LEU A 78 -10.92 16.87 -12.33
C LEU A 78 -10.10 15.79 -13.09
N VAL A 79 -8.88 15.51 -12.63
CA VAL A 79 -7.94 14.60 -13.31
C VAL A 79 -7.79 13.31 -12.48
N PRO A 80 -8.45 12.21 -12.86
CA PRO A 80 -8.44 10.97 -12.08
C PRO A 80 -7.06 10.30 -12.03
N GLU A 81 -6.19 10.54 -13.02
CA GLU A 81 -4.86 9.92 -13.11
C GLU A 81 -3.78 10.97 -13.47
N PRO A 82 -3.41 11.88 -12.55
CA PRO A 82 -2.61 13.07 -12.87
C PRO A 82 -1.29 12.76 -13.59
N VAL A 83 -0.57 11.74 -13.14
CA VAL A 83 0.73 11.35 -13.74
C VAL A 83 0.57 10.90 -15.18
N LEU A 84 -0.46 10.11 -15.48
CA LEU A 84 -0.72 9.59 -16.82
C LEU A 84 -1.12 10.73 -17.78
N TYR A 85 -1.99 11.64 -17.33
CA TYR A 85 -2.40 12.80 -18.12
C TYR A 85 -1.24 13.77 -18.37
N MET A 86 -0.36 13.96 -17.38
CA MET A 86 0.84 14.77 -17.55
C MET A 86 1.73 14.17 -18.63
N LEU A 87 1.99 12.87 -18.61
CA LEU A 87 2.79 12.19 -19.64
C LEU A 87 2.16 12.28 -21.04
N LYS A 88 0.83 12.24 -21.14
CA LYS A 88 0.11 12.40 -22.40
C LYS A 88 0.29 13.79 -23.03
N SER A 89 0.56 14.82 -22.22
CA SER A 89 0.79 16.18 -22.71
C SER A 89 2.17 16.39 -23.33
N TYR A 90 3.14 15.52 -23.05
CA TYR A 90 4.49 15.60 -23.59
C TYR A 90 4.61 14.79 -24.89
N GLU A 91 4.58 15.47 -26.03
CA GLU A 91 4.89 14.86 -27.32
C GLU A 91 6.39 14.99 -27.64
N PHE A 92 7.13 13.88 -27.55
CA PHE A 92 8.53 13.83 -28.00
C PHE A 92 8.59 13.41 -29.47
N SER A 93 9.45 14.08 -30.26
CA SER A 93 9.59 13.76 -31.69
C SER A 93 10.07 12.33 -32.00
N ILE A 94 10.60 11.59 -31.02
CA ILE A 94 11.13 10.23 -31.20
C ILE A 94 10.18 9.15 -30.64
N VAL A 95 9.38 9.47 -29.61
CA VAL A 95 8.47 8.51 -28.96
C VAL A 95 7.06 9.12 -28.91
N ALA A 96 6.22 8.73 -29.87
CA ALA A 96 4.87 9.25 -30.02
C ALA A 96 3.89 8.82 -28.89
N ARG A 97 4.27 7.87 -28.03
CA ARG A 97 3.43 7.27 -26.97
C ARG A 97 4.23 6.88 -25.73
N ILE A 98 4.76 7.87 -24.99
CA ILE A 98 5.47 7.62 -23.72
C ILE A 98 4.52 7.07 -22.64
N ASP A 99 3.25 7.42 -22.71
CA ASP A 99 2.18 6.88 -21.86
C ASP A 99 2.13 5.34 -21.89
N LEU A 100 2.30 4.72 -23.07
CA LEU A 100 2.33 3.26 -23.19
C LEU A 100 3.53 2.63 -22.48
N PHE A 101 4.71 3.24 -22.60
CA PHE A 101 5.91 2.77 -21.92
C PHE A 101 5.75 2.83 -20.39
N PHE A 102 5.16 3.91 -19.89
CA PHE A 102 4.83 4.06 -18.48
C PHE A 102 3.81 3.01 -18.01
N ILE A 103 2.74 2.77 -18.77
CA ILE A 103 1.74 1.73 -18.46
C ILE A 103 2.40 0.35 -18.38
N CYS A 104 3.32 0.02 -19.28
CA CYS A 104 4.05 -1.26 -19.24
C CYS A 104 4.85 -1.42 -17.94
N ILE A 105 5.60 -0.40 -17.53
CA ILE A 105 6.36 -0.43 -16.25
C ILE A 105 5.40 -0.52 -15.06
N TRP A 106 4.30 0.23 -15.10
CA TRP A 106 3.30 0.22 -14.05
C TRP A 106 2.65 -1.16 -13.88
N ILE A 107 2.29 -1.84 -14.98
CA ILE A 107 1.75 -3.21 -14.93
C ILE A 107 2.75 -4.18 -14.29
N LEU A 108 4.04 -4.08 -14.59
CA LEU A 108 5.08 -4.89 -13.94
C LEU A 108 5.18 -4.59 -12.44
N SER A 109 5.08 -3.32 -12.05
CA SER A 109 5.04 -2.89 -10.64
C SER A 109 3.82 -3.44 -9.90
N VAL A 110 2.65 -3.44 -10.54
CA VAL A 110 1.41 -4.01 -9.97
C VAL A 110 1.55 -5.54 -9.85
N ALA A 111 2.05 -6.21 -10.88
CA ALA A 111 2.24 -7.67 -10.88
C ALA A 111 3.20 -8.13 -9.78
N THR A 112 4.32 -7.44 -9.59
CA THR A 112 5.30 -7.74 -8.53
C THR A 112 4.74 -7.48 -7.12
N SER A 113 3.98 -6.40 -6.94
CA SER A 113 3.27 -6.13 -5.67
C SER A 113 2.25 -7.22 -5.36
N TYR A 114 1.44 -7.60 -6.35
CA TYR A 114 0.47 -8.69 -6.23
C TYR A 114 1.13 -10.02 -5.89
N ALA A 115 2.22 -10.38 -6.58
CA ALA A 115 2.99 -11.60 -6.29
C ALA A 115 3.54 -11.59 -4.85
N THR A 116 4.00 -10.43 -4.36
CA THR A 116 4.47 -10.28 -2.99
C THR A 116 3.36 -10.54 -1.98
N TYR A 117 2.17 -9.93 -2.16
CA TYR A 117 1.04 -10.17 -1.27
C TYR A 117 0.56 -11.63 -1.29
N LEU A 118 0.52 -12.24 -2.48
CA LEU A 118 0.14 -13.64 -2.63
C LEU A 118 1.13 -14.57 -1.90
N TYR A 119 2.42 -14.28 -2.00
CA TYR A 119 3.46 -15.01 -1.28
C TYR A 119 3.34 -14.84 0.24
N MET A 120 3.09 -13.63 0.73
CA MET A 120 2.88 -13.35 2.15
C MET A 120 1.64 -14.05 2.70
N ALA A 121 0.53 -14.06 1.96
CA ALA A 121 -0.68 -14.77 2.35
C ALA A 121 -0.45 -16.30 2.42
N LYS A 122 0.26 -16.85 1.43
CA LYS A 122 0.66 -18.26 1.44
C LYS A 122 1.53 -18.59 2.66
N LEU A 123 2.53 -17.76 2.97
CA LEU A 123 3.36 -17.95 4.15
C LEU A 123 2.54 -17.92 5.44
N GLY A 124 1.69 -16.90 5.62
CA GLY A 124 0.85 -16.77 6.81
C GLY A 124 -0.05 -17.98 7.05
N ILE A 125 -0.74 -18.46 6.01
CA ILE A 125 -1.62 -19.64 6.12
C ILE A 125 -0.81 -20.92 6.39
N THR A 126 0.34 -21.07 5.72
CA THR A 126 1.19 -22.26 5.92
C THR A 126 1.71 -22.36 7.35
N GLU A 127 2.13 -21.23 7.94
CA GLU A 127 2.67 -21.17 9.30
C GLU A 127 1.60 -21.29 10.39
N ILE A 128 0.41 -20.72 10.16
CA ILE A 128 -0.70 -20.80 11.14
C ILE A 128 -1.33 -22.20 11.17
N PHE A 129 -1.56 -22.80 10.00
CA PHE A 129 -2.30 -24.06 9.88
C PHE A 129 -1.41 -25.29 9.64
N ASN A 130 -0.08 -25.14 9.63
CA ASN A 130 0.90 -26.20 9.33
C ASN A 130 0.56 -27.00 8.05
N PHE A 131 0.04 -26.32 7.04
CA PHE A 131 -0.47 -26.97 5.84
C PHE A 131 0.68 -27.55 4.99
N SER A 132 0.64 -28.85 4.71
CA SER A 132 1.73 -29.53 3.98
C SER A 132 1.76 -29.27 2.46
N LYS A 133 0.76 -28.57 1.89
CA LYS A 133 0.60 -28.34 0.45
C LYS A 133 0.57 -26.84 0.08
N PRO A 134 1.72 -26.14 0.13
CA PRO A 134 1.78 -24.69 -0.09
C PRO A 134 1.35 -24.25 -1.50
N LYS A 135 1.54 -25.09 -2.53
CA LYS A 135 1.13 -24.78 -3.91
C LYS A 135 -0.39 -24.65 -4.05
N LEU A 136 -1.14 -25.49 -3.32
CA LEU A 136 -2.61 -25.46 -3.37
C LEU A 136 -3.14 -24.17 -2.73
N ILE A 137 -2.52 -23.72 -1.64
CA ILE A 137 -2.86 -22.44 -0.99
C ILE A 137 -2.69 -21.27 -1.96
N THR A 138 -1.52 -21.15 -2.62
CA THR A 138 -1.28 -20.09 -3.60
C THR A 138 -2.33 -20.10 -4.72
N LEU A 139 -2.66 -21.28 -5.25
CA LEU A 139 -3.66 -21.42 -6.31
C LEU A 139 -5.06 -21.03 -5.83
N SER A 140 -5.47 -21.48 -4.64
CA SER A 140 -6.77 -21.15 -4.05
C SER A 140 -6.93 -19.66 -3.80
N ILE A 141 -5.90 -18.99 -3.25
CA ILE A 141 -5.93 -17.55 -3.02
C ILE A 141 -5.98 -16.81 -4.36
N GLY A 142 -5.16 -17.21 -5.34
CA GLY A 142 -5.17 -16.60 -6.67
C GLY A 142 -6.50 -16.76 -7.41
N LEU A 143 -7.17 -17.91 -7.25
CA LEU A 143 -8.50 -18.13 -7.83
C LEU A 143 -9.56 -17.30 -7.10
N LEU A 144 -9.46 -17.19 -5.78
CA LEU A 144 -10.35 -16.35 -4.98
C LEU A 144 -10.24 -14.87 -5.38
N THR A 145 -9.03 -14.33 -5.47
CA THR A 145 -8.80 -12.94 -5.88
C THR A 145 -9.29 -12.68 -7.31
N PHE A 146 -9.12 -13.64 -8.22
CA PHE A 146 -9.65 -13.56 -9.58
C PHE A 146 -11.19 -13.48 -9.61
N VAL A 147 -11.88 -14.35 -8.85
CA VAL A 147 -13.35 -14.35 -8.76
C VAL A 147 -13.87 -13.04 -8.14
N ILE A 148 -13.20 -12.53 -7.10
CA ILE A 148 -13.53 -11.23 -6.50
C ILE A 148 -13.37 -10.10 -7.52
N SER A 149 -12.26 -10.10 -8.27
CA SER A 149 -12.01 -9.10 -9.32
C SER A 149 -13.09 -9.11 -10.40
N LEU A 150 -13.56 -10.29 -10.82
CA LEU A 150 -14.66 -10.42 -11.79
C LEU A 150 -16.00 -9.89 -11.23
N SER A 151 -16.24 -10.07 -9.93
CA SER A 151 -17.48 -9.65 -9.28
C SER A 151 -17.59 -8.13 -9.14
N ILE A 152 -16.45 -7.46 -8.87
CA ILE A 152 -16.37 -5.99 -8.81
C ILE A 152 -16.55 -5.40 -10.20
N GLY A 153 -15.89 -5.97 -11.21
CA GLY A 153 -15.90 -5.48 -12.58
C GLY A 153 -15.13 -4.17 -12.76
N PHE A 154 -15.50 -3.37 -13.76
CA PHE A 154 -14.81 -2.12 -14.14
C PHE A 154 -15.56 -0.85 -13.69
N ASP A 155 -16.57 -0.98 -12.83
CA ASP A 155 -17.35 0.16 -12.34
C ASP A 155 -16.56 0.92 -11.25
N TYR A 156 -16.23 2.19 -11.52
CA TYR A 156 -15.49 3.05 -10.59
C TYR A 156 -16.13 3.14 -9.20
N LYS A 157 -17.46 3.16 -9.08
CA LYS A 157 -18.13 3.22 -7.78
C LYS A 157 -17.94 1.95 -6.98
N ARG A 158 -17.95 0.79 -7.64
CA ARG A 158 -17.71 -0.50 -6.97
C ARG A 158 -16.27 -0.63 -6.54
N VAL A 159 -15.33 -0.16 -7.37
CA VAL A 159 -13.90 -0.11 -7.04
C VAL A 159 -13.67 0.81 -5.84
N ASP A 160 -14.28 2.00 -5.80
CA ASP A 160 -14.17 2.93 -4.65
C ASP A 160 -14.73 2.31 -3.36
N LEU A 161 -15.90 1.66 -3.42
CA LEU A 161 -16.47 0.98 -2.26
C LEU A 161 -15.56 -0.14 -1.74
N PHE A 162 -14.96 -0.92 -2.66
CA PHE A 162 -13.99 -1.94 -2.30
C PHE A 162 -12.72 -1.33 -1.69
N SER A 163 -12.20 -0.24 -2.24
CA SER A 163 -11.07 0.51 -1.68
C SER A 163 -11.35 0.98 -0.25
N LYS A 164 -12.55 1.50 0.05
CA LYS A 164 -12.95 1.88 1.42
C LYS A 164 -12.97 0.69 2.37
N PHE A 165 -13.46 -0.46 1.92
CA PHE A 165 -13.42 -1.70 2.70
C PHE A 165 -11.98 -2.13 3.00
N VAL A 166 -11.09 -2.05 2.01
CA VAL A 166 -9.65 -2.35 2.16
C VAL A 166 -8.99 -1.38 3.14
N VAL A 167 -9.27 -0.07 3.05
CA VAL A 167 -8.77 0.95 3.98
C VAL A 167 -9.18 0.65 5.42
N ASN A 168 -10.46 0.38 5.67
CA ASN A 168 -10.96 0.07 7.01
C ASN A 168 -10.29 -1.20 7.57
N THR A 169 -10.16 -2.24 6.75
CA THR A 169 -9.47 -3.48 7.14
C THR A 169 -7.98 -3.25 7.39
N GLY A 170 -7.34 -2.41 6.58
CA GLY A 170 -5.94 -2.04 6.73
C GLY A 170 -5.67 -1.31 8.03
N TYR A 171 -6.56 -0.41 8.50
CA TYR A 171 -6.42 0.20 9.83
C TYR A 171 -6.45 -0.83 10.96
N PHE A 172 -7.32 -1.83 10.87
CA PHE A 172 -7.35 -2.93 11.83
C PHE A 172 -6.01 -3.68 11.87
N PHE A 173 -5.42 -4.03 10.73
CA PHE A 173 -4.11 -4.69 10.70
C PHE A 173 -2.93 -3.78 11.06
N SER A 174 -3.06 -2.48 10.84
CA SER A 174 -2.00 -1.50 11.09
C SER A 174 -1.87 -1.12 12.57
N ILE A 175 -3.00 -0.93 13.24
CA ILE A 175 -3.06 -0.42 14.62
C ILE A 175 -3.65 -1.50 15.54
N GLY A 176 -4.78 -2.08 15.16
CA GLY A 176 -5.47 -3.08 15.96
C GLY A 176 -4.63 -4.33 16.19
N PHE A 177 -4.03 -4.89 15.15
CA PHE A 177 -3.28 -6.14 15.24
C PHE A 177 -2.01 -6.03 16.10
N PRO A 178 -1.14 -5.01 15.98
CA PRO A 178 -0.01 -4.84 16.89
C PRO A 178 -0.45 -4.66 18.36
N ILE A 179 -1.53 -3.90 18.62
CA ILE A 179 -2.05 -3.72 19.98
C ILE A 179 -2.56 -5.06 20.55
N LEU A 180 -3.29 -5.84 19.76
CA LEU A 180 -3.74 -7.17 20.16
C LEU A 180 -2.54 -8.09 20.47
N MET A 181 -1.52 -8.09 19.62
CA MET A 181 -0.29 -8.84 19.87
C MET A 181 0.44 -8.38 21.14
N LEU A 182 0.50 -7.07 21.42
CA LEU A 182 1.09 -6.56 22.66
C LEU A 182 0.31 -7.02 23.90
N ILE A 183 -1.02 -6.96 23.86
CA ILE A 183 -1.87 -7.44 24.96
C ILE A 183 -1.63 -8.93 25.22
N VAL A 184 -1.67 -9.75 24.18
CA VAL A 184 -1.40 -11.20 24.29
C VAL A 184 0.01 -11.45 24.83
N GLY A 185 1.02 -10.73 24.33
CA GLY A 185 2.40 -10.87 24.78
C GLY A 185 2.58 -10.54 26.27
N VAL A 186 1.92 -9.49 26.77
CA VAL A 186 1.94 -9.12 28.20
C VAL A 186 1.24 -10.18 29.05
N ILE A 187 0.09 -10.71 28.58
CA ILE A 187 -0.65 -11.76 29.29
C ILE A 187 0.20 -13.03 29.38
N VAL A 188 0.73 -13.53 28.26
CA VAL A 188 1.55 -14.75 28.21
C VAL A 188 2.79 -14.63 29.12
N ARG A 189 3.47 -13.48 29.09
CA ARG A 189 4.62 -13.24 29.97
C ARG A 189 4.23 -13.30 31.45
N LYS A 190 3.09 -12.72 31.82
CA LYS A 190 2.58 -12.72 33.20
C LYS A 190 2.18 -14.12 33.68
N PHE A 191 1.73 -15.00 32.78
CA PHE A 191 1.47 -16.40 33.10
C PHE A 191 2.76 -17.22 33.22
N SER A 192 3.74 -16.98 32.33
CA SER A 192 5.05 -17.66 32.39
C SER A 192 5.87 -17.27 33.62
N GLU A 193 5.75 -16.03 34.12
CA GLU A 193 6.39 -15.58 35.37
C GLU A 193 5.69 -16.11 36.63
N LYS A 194 4.50 -16.72 36.52
CA LYS A 194 3.77 -17.35 37.65
C LYS A 194 4.02 -18.85 37.79
N GLU A 195 4.58 -19.51 36.76
CA GLU A 195 4.92 -20.93 36.77
C GLU A 195 6.40 -21.21 37.13
N VAL A 196 7.19 -20.17 37.42
CA VAL A 196 8.57 -20.24 37.94
C VAL A 196 8.58 -19.76 39.38
#